data_AF-W1XZP1-F1
#
_entry.id   AF-W1XZP1-F1
#
_cell.length_a   1.000
_cell.length_b   1.000
_cell.length_c   1.000
_cell.angle_alpha   90.00
_cell.angle_beta   90.00
_cell.angle_gamma   90.00
#
_symmetry.space_group_name_H-M   'P 1'
#
loop_
_entity.id
_entity.type
_entity.pdbx_description
1 polymer ?
#
loop_
_entity_poly.entity_id
_entity_poly.type
_entity_poly.pdbx_seq_one_letter_code
_entity_poly.pdbx_strand_id
1 'polypeptide(L)'
;KRSCQMAVAKAESFTNHWGLQYAVDMDLSKCFDTLNHEIIINSVNEKISDGKVLKLIRTFLESGILEDGAFSETTIGSPQGGVISPLLMNIYMDKFDQKVKSLNIRIVRYADDILIFAKSKREAGKYKYIATKILEQELKLT
;
A
#
# COMPACT_ATOMS: atom_id res chain seq x y z
N LYS A 1 -10.63 14.75 8.55
CA LYS A 1 -11.31 13.84 7.60
C LYS A 1 -10.44 13.70 6.35
N ARG A 2 -10.39 12.52 5.71
CA ARG A 2 -9.75 12.29 4.39
C ARG A 2 -10.85 11.82 3.42
N SER A 3 -10.81 12.24 2.16
CA SER A 3 -11.78 11.87 1.11
C SER A 3 -11.12 11.77 -0.26
N CYS A 4 -11.78 11.09 -1.20
CA CYS A 4 -11.33 11.02 -2.60
C CYS A 4 -11.15 12.42 -3.21
N GLN A 5 -12.07 13.35 -2.92
CA GLN A 5 -11.96 14.75 -3.36
C GLN A 5 -10.66 15.42 -2.89
N MET A 6 -10.17 15.11 -1.68
CA MET A 6 -8.89 15.64 -1.22
C MET A 6 -7.69 15.02 -1.95
N ALA A 7 -7.78 13.76 -2.37
CA ALA A 7 -6.76 13.11 -3.18
C ALA A 7 -6.69 13.75 -4.58
N VAL A 8 -7.84 13.99 -5.21
CA VAL A 8 -7.96 14.68 -6.50
C VAL A 8 -7.42 16.10 -6.41
N ALA A 9 -7.86 16.90 -5.44
CA ALA A 9 -7.36 18.26 -5.25
C ALA A 9 -5.84 18.32 -5.05
N LYS A 10 -5.26 17.31 -4.37
CA LYS A 10 -3.81 17.20 -4.19
C LYS A 10 -3.09 16.84 -5.50
N ALA A 11 -3.66 15.93 -6.30
CA ALA A 11 -3.17 15.61 -7.64
C ALA A 11 -3.18 16.84 -8.55
N GLU A 12 -4.30 17.58 -8.59
CA GLU A 12 -4.42 18.83 -9.34
C GLU A 12 -3.41 19.88 -8.89
N SER A 13 -3.15 20.00 -7.57
CA SER A 13 -2.12 20.90 -7.06
C SER A 13 -0.74 20.55 -7.61
N PHE A 14 -0.39 19.26 -7.70
CA PHE A 14 0.89 18.82 -8.28
C PHE A 14 1.03 19.15 -9.76
N THR A 15 -0.04 19.04 -10.54
CA THR A 15 -0.01 19.43 -11.95
C THR A 15 0.01 20.95 -12.11
N ASN A 16 -0.92 21.66 -11.47
CA ASN A 16 -1.14 23.09 -11.70
C ASN A 16 -0.09 24.00 -11.04
N HIS A 17 0.34 23.68 -9.82
CA HIS A 17 1.28 24.54 -9.07
C HIS A 17 2.74 24.10 -9.22
N TRP A 18 2.97 22.80 -9.43
CA TRP A 18 4.34 22.24 -9.47
C TRP A 18 4.77 21.81 -10.88
N GLY A 19 3.89 21.95 -11.88
CA GLY A 19 4.19 21.65 -13.28
C GLY A 19 4.45 20.17 -13.56
N LEU A 20 3.92 19.26 -12.74
CA LEU A 20 4.11 17.82 -12.92
C LEU A 20 3.02 17.28 -13.86
N GLN A 21 3.32 17.29 -15.16
CA GLN A 21 2.37 16.96 -16.22
C GLN A 21 2.30 15.46 -16.54
N TYR A 22 3.19 14.65 -15.97
CA TYR A 22 3.20 13.21 -16.18
C TYR A 22 2.87 12.51 -14.88
N ALA A 23 2.01 11.49 -14.96
CA ALA A 23 1.69 10.62 -13.85
C ALA A 23 1.94 9.16 -14.25
N VAL A 24 2.43 8.37 -13.30
CA VAL A 24 2.44 6.92 -13.36
C VAL A 24 1.29 6.44 -12.50
N ASP A 25 0.41 5.67 -13.13
CA ASP A 25 -0.66 4.95 -12.44
C ASP A 25 -0.17 3.55 -12.05
N MET A 26 -0.37 3.19 -10.79
CA MET A 26 0.00 1.90 -10.21
C MET A 26 -1.17 1.39 -9.39
N ASP A 27 -1.67 0.22 -9.78
CA ASP A 27 -2.74 -0.49 -9.09
C ASP A 27 -2.14 -1.58 -8.19
N LEU A 28 -2.60 -1.63 -6.94
CA LEU A 28 -2.19 -2.61 -5.92
C LEU A 28 -3.29 -3.63 -5.60
N SER A 29 -4.38 -3.69 -6.36
CA SER A 29 -5.49 -4.63 -6.17
C SER A 29 -5.04 -6.10 -6.07
N LYS A 30 -3.99 -6.51 -6.78
CA LYS A 30 -3.42 -7.86 -6.70
C LYS A 30 -2.49 -8.09 -5.51
N CYS A 31 -2.05 -7.02 -4.84
CA CYS A 31 -1.12 -7.11 -3.72
C CYS A 31 -1.78 -7.56 -2.42
N PHE A 32 -3.13 -7.50 -2.34
CA PHE A 32 -3.87 -7.97 -1.16
C PHE A 32 -3.68 -9.47 -0.92
N ASP A 33 -3.52 -10.24 -1.99
CA ASP A 33 -3.36 -11.70 -1.94
C ASP A 33 -1.90 -12.10 -1.62
N THR A 34 -0.96 -11.15 -1.71
CA THR A 34 0.49 -11.40 -1.53
C THR A 34 1.09 -10.70 -0.32
N LEU A 35 0.25 -10.12 0.55
CA LEU A 35 0.68 -9.43 1.77
C LEU A 35 1.45 -10.37 2.70
N ASN A 36 2.66 -9.95 3.06
CA ASN A 36 3.47 -10.66 4.04
C ASN A 36 3.03 -10.30 5.47
N HIS A 37 2.48 -11.28 6.19
CA HIS A 37 1.93 -11.08 7.54
C HIS A 37 2.98 -10.58 8.53
N GLU A 38 4.22 -11.08 8.45
CA GLU A 38 5.29 -10.67 9.37
C GLU A 38 5.67 -9.20 9.19
N ILE A 39 5.64 -8.68 7.96
CA ILE A 39 5.88 -7.25 7.71
C ILE A 39 4.77 -6.41 8.35
N ILE A 40 3.51 -6.85 8.27
CA ILE A 40 2.37 -6.16 8.93
C ILE A 40 2.56 -6.16 10.44
N ILE A 41 2.74 -7.35 11.04
CA ILE A 41 2.89 -7.51 12.49
C ILE A 41 4.07 -6.70 13.02
N ASN A 42 5.23 -6.74 12.34
CA ASN A 42 6.38 -5.94 12.74
C ASN A 42 6.10 -4.44 12.64
N SER A 43 5.43 -3.98 11.59
CA SER A 43 5.08 -2.55 11.42
C SER A 43 4.07 -2.07 12.47
N VAL A 44 3.18 -2.94 12.95
CA VAL A 44 2.29 -2.64 14.09
C VAL A 44 3.09 -2.64 15.39
N ASN A 45 3.97 -3.61 15.59
CA ASN A 45 4.79 -3.76 16.80
C ASN A 45 5.76 -2.59 17.01
N GLU A 46 6.20 -1.92 15.94
CA GLU A 46 6.97 -0.66 16.01
C GLU A 46 6.22 0.46 16.75
N LYS A 47 4.88 0.42 16.80
CA LYS A 47 4.03 1.45 17.44
C LYS A 47 3.21 0.94 18.62
N ILE A 48 2.92 -0.36 18.69
CA ILE A 48 2.05 -0.98 19.70
C ILE A 48 2.74 -2.21 20.27
N SER A 49 3.12 -2.16 21.54
CA SER A 49 3.79 -3.29 22.24
C SER A 49 2.83 -4.26 22.94
N ASP A 50 1.51 -4.10 22.79
CA ASP A 50 0.52 -5.02 23.38
C ASP A 50 0.46 -6.33 22.60
N GLY A 51 1.00 -7.39 23.20
CA GLY A 51 1.01 -8.73 22.63
C GLY A 51 -0.38 -9.32 22.35
N LYS A 52 -1.44 -8.90 23.06
CA LYS A 52 -2.81 -9.36 22.81
C LYS A 52 -3.36 -8.79 21.51
N VAL A 53 -3.10 -7.51 21.24
CA VAL A 53 -3.48 -6.85 20.00
C VAL A 53 -2.74 -7.46 18.82
N LEU A 54 -1.43 -7.68 18.96
CA LEU A 54 -0.63 -8.33 17.91
C LEU A 54 -1.11 -9.75 17.61
N LYS A 55 -1.45 -10.53 18.64
CA LYS A 55 -2.01 -11.87 18.48
C LYS A 55 -3.37 -11.83 17.78
N LEU A 56 -4.23 -10.87 18.10
CA LEU A 56 -5.53 -10.71 17.45
C LEU A 56 -5.39 -10.35 15.96
N ILE A 57 -4.48 -9.43 15.62
CA ILE A 57 -4.20 -9.07 14.22
C ILE A 57 -3.67 -10.28 13.46
N ARG A 58 -2.77 -11.07 14.07
CA ARG A 58 -2.25 -12.31 13.48
C ARG A 58 -3.39 -13.29 13.21
N THR A 59 -4.29 -13.50 14.17
CA THR A 59 -5.47 -14.36 13.96
C THR A 59 -6.35 -13.86 12.82
N PHE A 60 -6.56 -12.54 12.66
CA PHE A 60 -7.31 -11.98 11.52
C PHE A 60 -6.62 -12.17 10.17
N LEU A 61 -5.28 -12.18 10.14
CA LEU A 61 -4.51 -12.42 8.93
C LEU A 61 -4.52 -13.91 8.53
N GLU A 62 -4.45 -14.80 9.52
CA GLU A 62 -4.44 -16.26 9.34
C GLU A 62 -5.84 -16.84 9.12
N SER A 63 -6.92 -16.13 9.49
CA SER A 63 -8.28 -16.68 9.57
C SER A 63 -8.93 -17.12 8.24
N GLY A 64 -8.20 -17.16 7.13
CA GLY A 64 -8.69 -17.75 5.89
C GLY A 64 -9.72 -16.89 5.16
N ILE A 65 -9.83 -17.12 3.85
CA ILE A 65 -11.04 -16.80 3.07
C ILE A 65 -11.83 -18.11 2.95
N LEU A 66 -13.12 -18.09 3.26
CA LEU A 66 -14.02 -19.20 2.92
C LEU A 66 -14.49 -18.97 1.47
N GLU A 67 -13.79 -19.56 0.49
CA GLU A 67 -14.23 -19.60 -0.90
C GLU A 67 -14.86 -20.96 -1.21
N ASP A 68 -16.07 -20.95 -1.80
CA ASP A 68 -16.79 -22.13 -2.31
C ASP A 68 -16.89 -23.34 -1.35
N GLY A 69 -17.02 -23.07 -0.04
CA GLY A 69 -17.25 -24.11 0.97
C GLY A 69 -16.02 -24.92 1.37
N ALA A 70 -14.83 -24.55 0.90
CA ALA A 70 -13.56 -25.12 1.34
C ALA A 70 -12.79 -24.10 2.21
N PHE A 71 -12.41 -24.52 3.42
CA PHE A 71 -11.54 -23.72 4.28
C PHE A 71 -10.09 -23.85 3.78
N SER A 72 -9.50 -22.75 3.33
CA SER A 72 -8.08 -22.68 3.01
C SER A 72 -7.39 -21.79 4.02
N GLU A 73 -6.38 -22.32 4.72
CA GLU A 73 -5.51 -21.49 5.57
C GLU A 73 -4.78 -20.47 4.69
N THR A 74 -5.04 -19.19 4.91
CA THR A 74 -4.35 -18.12 4.18
C THR A 74 -2.94 -17.97 4.75
N THR A 75 -1.97 -18.66 4.14
CA THR A 75 -0.54 -18.58 4.52
C THR A 75 0.12 -17.29 4.01
N ILE A 76 -0.47 -16.62 3.01
CA ILE A 76 -0.01 -15.37 2.39
C ILE A 76 -1.26 -14.56 1.98
N GLY A 77 -1.25 -13.24 2.17
CA GLY A 77 -2.37 -12.35 1.81
C GLY A 77 -3.32 -12.05 2.97
N SER A 78 -4.20 -11.06 2.81
CA SER A 78 -5.27 -10.80 3.81
C SER A 78 -6.59 -11.30 3.27
N PRO A 79 -7.50 -11.85 4.11
CA PRO A 79 -8.80 -12.25 3.63
C PRO A 79 -9.53 -11.07 2.98
N GLN A 80 -9.78 -11.18 1.67
CA GLN A 80 -10.56 -10.20 0.92
C GLN A 80 -11.99 -10.19 1.50
N GLY A 81 -12.40 -9.07 2.11
CA GLY A 81 -13.71 -8.93 2.76
C GLY A 81 -13.67 -8.80 4.28
N GLY A 82 -12.50 -8.95 4.92
CA GLY A 82 -12.32 -8.60 6.33
C GLY A 82 -12.43 -7.09 6.54
N VAL A 83 -13.22 -6.63 7.52
CA VAL A 83 -13.37 -5.20 7.85
C VAL A 83 -12.02 -4.52 8.16
N ILE A 84 -11.02 -5.31 8.59
CA ILE A 84 -9.69 -4.84 8.95
C ILE A 84 -8.72 -4.75 7.75
N SER A 85 -8.99 -5.44 6.64
CA SER A 85 -8.07 -5.55 5.50
C SER A 85 -7.66 -4.18 4.90
N PRO A 86 -8.57 -3.20 4.73
CA PRO A 86 -8.19 -1.86 4.26
C PRO A 86 -7.27 -1.10 5.24
N LEU A 87 -7.39 -1.36 6.54
CA LEU A 87 -6.50 -0.75 7.55
C LEU A 87 -5.12 -1.38 7.51
N LEU A 88 -5.03 -2.72 7.45
CA LEU A 88 -3.76 -3.44 7.40
C LEU A 88 -2.98 -3.09 6.13
N MET A 89 -3.67 -2.96 4.99
CA MET A 89 -3.06 -2.48 3.75
C MET A 89 -2.46 -1.08 3.92
N ASN A 90 -3.16 -0.16 4.58
CA ASN A 90 -2.62 1.18 4.83
C ASN A 90 -1.40 1.17 5.77
N ILE A 91 -1.35 0.26 6.74
CA ILE A 91 -0.20 0.08 7.62
C ILE A 91 0.99 -0.48 6.83
N TYR A 92 0.74 -1.49 5.99
CA TYR A 92 1.74 -2.09 5.12
C TYR A 92 2.38 -1.07 4.17
N MET A 93 1.53 -0.27 3.53
CA MET A 93 1.93 0.71 2.52
C MET A 93 2.54 1.98 3.11
N ASP A 94 2.45 2.22 4.44
CA ASP A 94 3.07 3.39 5.07
C ASP A 94 4.59 3.40 4.83
N LYS A 95 5.26 2.24 4.93
CA LYS A 95 6.72 2.13 4.66
C LYS A 95 7.07 2.56 3.24
N PHE A 96 6.30 2.11 2.25
CA PHE A 96 6.44 2.56 0.86
C PHE A 96 6.21 4.07 0.72
N ASP A 97 5.12 4.59 1.29
CA ASP A 97 4.77 6.00 1.23
C ASP A 97 5.88 6.88 1.81
N GLN A 98 6.48 6.49 2.95
CA GLN A 98 7.58 7.22 3.57
C GLN A 98 8.86 7.15 2.72
N LYS A 99 9.18 5.99 2.14
CA LYS A 99 10.37 5.81 1.31
C LYS A 99 10.28 6.66 0.04
N VAL A 100 9.16 6.62 -0.68
CA VAL A 100 8.94 7.44 -1.87
C VAL A 100 9.04 8.93 -1.55
N LYS A 101 8.47 9.37 -0.42
CA LYS A 101 8.61 10.77 0.05
C LYS A 101 10.06 11.13 0.38
N SER A 102 10.83 10.22 0.99
CA SER A 102 12.25 10.46 1.31
C SER A 102 13.11 10.69 0.07
N LEU A 103 12.69 10.18 -1.09
CA LEU A 103 13.31 10.40 -2.40
C LEU A 103 12.83 11.69 -3.07
N ASN A 104 12.03 12.51 -2.36
CA ASN A 104 11.41 13.74 -2.85
C ASN A 104 10.48 13.52 -4.06
N ILE A 105 9.93 12.31 -4.19
CA ILE A 105 8.97 11.95 -5.24
C ILE A 105 7.55 12.29 -4.75
N ARG A 106 6.77 12.95 -5.61
CA ARG A 106 5.41 13.35 -5.28
C ARG A 106 4.41 12.26 -5.62
N ILE A 107 3.72 11.79 -4.60
CA ILE A 107 2.77 10.69 -4.66
C ILE A 107 1.42 11.11 -4.07
N VAL A 108 0.35 10.63 -4.70
CA VAL A 108 -1.00 10.56 -4.16
C VAL A 108 -1.39 9.10 -4.12
N ARG A 109 -1.79 8.60 -2.95
CA ARG A 109 -2.35 7.25 -2.79
C ARG A 109 -3.72 7.36 -2.16
N TYR A 110 -4.68 6.62 -2.70
CA TYR A 110 -6.00 6.49 -2.13
C TYR A 110 -6.41 5.02 -2.19
N ALA A 111 -6.49 4.37 -1.03
CA ALA A 111 -6.62 2.92 -0.93
C ALA A 111 -5.52 2.20 -1.74
N ASP A 112 -5.91 1.49 -2.79
CA ASP A 112 -5.12 0.69 -3.73
C ASP A 112 -4.60 1.49 -4.93
N ASP A 113 -5.21 2.62 -5.26
CA ASP A 113 -4.77 3.50 -6.34
C ASP A 113 -3.56 4.35 -5.93
N ILE A 114 -2.48 4.29 -6.72
CA ILE A 114 -1.29 5.12 -6.55
C ILE A 114 -1.00 5.92 -7.82
N LEU A 115 -0.90 7.24 -7.65
CA LEU A 115 -0.42 8.16 -8.67
C LEU A 115 0.94 8.76 -8.26
N ILE A 116 1.95 8.56 -9.11
CA ILE A 116 3.29 9.14 -8.95
C ILE A 116 3.52 10.21 -10.01
N PHE A 117 3.84 11.42 -9.58
CA PHE A 117 3.93 12.60 -10.45
C PHE A 117 5.38 12.93 -10.82
N ALA A 118 5.58 13.33 -12.08
CA ALA A 118 6.88 13.66 -12.66
C ALA A 118 6.77 14.84 -13.65
N LYS A 119 7.91 15.50 -13.91
CA LYS A 119 8.01 16.61 -14.87
C LYS A 119 8.10 16.13 -16.32
N SER A 120 8.59 14.92 -16.55
CA SER A 120 8.79 14.37 -17.90
C SER A 120 8.46 12.89 -17.97
N LYS A 121 8.12 12.40 -19.17
CA LYS A 121 7.90 10.96 -19.43
C LYS A 121 9.11 10.10 -19.04
N ARG A 122 10.33 10.61 -19.26
CA ARG A 122 11.57 9.90 -18.87
C ARG A 122 11.68 9.75 -17.36
N GLU A 123 11.37 10.81 -16.62
CA GLU A 123 11.38 10.81 -15.16
C GLU A 123 10.27 9.93 -14.59
N ALA A 124 9.07 9.97 -15.17
CA ALA A 124 7.98 9.05 -14.84
C ALA A 124 8.41 7.58 -14.99
N GLY A 125 9.08 7.22 -16.08
CA GLY A 125 9.64 5.88 -16.27
C GLY A 125 10.66 5.47 -15.20
N LYS A 126 11.52 6.41 -14.78
CA LYS A 126 12.47 6.17 -13.67
C LYS A 126 11.73 5.98 -12.34
N TYR A 127 10.74 6.81 -12.03
CA TYR A 127 9.97 6.70 -10.80
C TYR A 127 9.15 5.42 -10.74
N LYS A 128 8.56 4.99 -11.86
CA LYS A 128 7.91 3.68 -11.98
C LYS A 128 8.88 2.55 -11.61
N TYR A 129 10.06 2.55 -12.21
CA TYR A 129 11.07 1.53 -11.92
C TYR A 129 11.48 1.51 -10.44
N ILE A 130 11.72 2.69 -9.85
CA ILE A 130 12.06 2.81 -8.42
C ILE A 130 10.93 2.30 -7.54
N ALA A 131 9.69 2.71 -7.82
CA ALA A 131 8.52 2.31 -7.05
C ALA A 131 8.30 0.79 -7.10
N THR A 132 8.35 0.19 -8.30
CA THR A 132 8.26 -1.26 -8.47
C THR A 132 9.37 -1.98 -7.70
N LYS A 133 10.62 -1.50 -7.78
CA LYS A 133 11.74 -2.10 -7.05
C LYS A 133 11.54 -2.06 -5.53
N ILE A 134 10.99 -0.96 -4.98
CA ILE A 134 10.69 -0.88 -3.54
C ILE A 134 9.60 -1.89 -3.17
N LEU A 135 8.54 -2.00 -3.99
CA LEU A 135 7.44 -2.95 -3.76
C LEU A 135 7.92 -4.41 -3.79
N GLU A 136 8.75 -4.77 -4.77
CA GLU A 136 9.27 -6.14 -4.92
C GLU A 136 10.32 -6.49 -3.85
N GLN A 137 11.31 -5.61 -3.63
CA GLN A 137 12.47 -5.95 -2.80
C GLN A 137 12.24 -5.75 -1.30
N GLU A 138 11.54 -4.67 -0.93
CA GLU A 138 11.35 -4.31 0.49
C GLU A 138 10.01 -4.82 1.01
N LEU A 139 8.97 -4.77 0.17
CA LEU A 139 7.63 -5.23 0.54
C LEU A 139 7.30 -6.63 0.01
N LYS A 140 8.21 -7.31 -0.71
CA LYS A 140 8.01 -8.71 -1.15
C LYS A 140 6.67 -8.97 -1.86
N LEU A 141 6.11 -7.95 -2.51
CA LEU A 141 4.90 -8.06 -3.31
C LEU A 141 5.34 -8.56 -4.69
N THR A 142 5.07 -9.84 -4.99
CA THR A 142 5.35 -10.46 -6.30
C THR A 142 4.13 -11.26 -6.74
#